data_AF-A0A7T8GV72-F1
#
_entry.id   AF-A0A7T8GV72-F1
#
_cell.length_a   1.000
_cell.length_b   1.000
_cell.length_c   1.000
_cell.angle_alpha   90.00
_cell.angle_beta   90.00
_cell.angle_gamma   90.00
#
_symmetry.space_group_name_H-M   'P 1'
#
loop_
_entity.id
_entity.type
_entity.pdbx_description
1 polymer ?
#
loop_
_entity_poly.entity_id
_entity_poly.type
_entity_poly.pdbx_seq_one_letter_code
_entity_poly.pdbx_strand_id
1 'polypeptide(L)' 'MQKPASVMVWGQWPPMVKNSPLLRIPDGVRINKIVYLDFLKTKVFPWIPFP' A
#
# COMPACT_ATOMS: atom_id res chain seq x y z
N MET A 1 23.41 -10.40 16.19
CA MET A 1 22.26 -9.49 16.34
C MET A 1 21.24 -9.82 15.26
N GLN A 2 20.06 -10.34 15.63
CA GLN A 2 18.99 -10.68 14.68
C GLN A 2 18.13 -9.43 14.47
N LYS A 3 18.00 -8.95 13.23
CA LYS A 3 17.15 -7.78 12.91
C LYS A 3 15.68 -8.16 13.20
N PRO A 4 14.91 -7.33 13.93
CA PRO A 4 13.52 -7.64 14.22
C PRO A 4 12.72 -7.76 12.92
N ALA A 5 11.78 -8.71 12.89
CA ALA A 5 10.86 -8.84 11.77
C ALA A 5 10.08 -7.53 11.60
N SER A 6 10.14 -6.97 10.40
CA SER A 6 9.50 -5.71 10.04
C SER A 6 8.61 -5.95 8.82
N VAL A 7 7.37 -5.48 8.85
CA VAL A 7 6.45 -5.54 7.72
C VAL A 7 6.33 -4.17 7.08
N MET A 8 6.34 -4.14 5.75
CA MET A 8 6.06 -2.93 4.99
C MET A 8 4.57 -2.85 4.66
N VAL A 9 3.98 -1.68 4.89
CA VAL A 9 2.57 -1.39 4.56
C VAL A 9 2.48 -0.10 3.75
N TRP A 10 1.54 -0.07 2.82
CA TRP A 10 1.10 1.12 2.12
C TRP A 10 -0.18 1.65 2.76
N GLY A 11 -0.28 2.97 2.90
CA GLY A 11 -1.49 3.62 3.39
C GLY A 11 -1.69 4.96 2.70
N GLN A 12 -2.95 5.37 2.59
CA GLN A 12 -3.31 6.73 2.21
C GLN A 12 -3.89 7.46 3.42
N TRP A 13 -3.73 8.78 3.47
CA TRP A 13 -4.31 9.62 4.52
C TRP A 13 -5.10 10.77 3.89
N PRO A 14 -6.33 10.51 3.41
CA PRO A 14 -7.21 11.57 2.93
C PRO A 14 -7.85 12.27 4.14
N PRO A 15 -7.96 13.61 4.12
CA PRO A 15 -8.56 14.36 5.23
C PRO A 15 -10.03 14.00 5.50
N MET A 16 -10.71 13.35 4.54
CA MET A 16 -12.13 12.99 4.63
C MET A 16 -12.40 11.54 5.06
N VAL A 17 -11.37 10.66 5.10
CA VAL A 17 -11.57 9.24 5.39
C VAL A 17 -10.79 8.84 6.64
N LYS A 18 -11.51 8.73 7.75
CA LYS A 18 -10.96 8.38 9.08
C LYS A 18 -10.29 7.00 9.12
N ASN A 19 -10.70 6.08 8.23
CA ASN A 19 -10.24 4.69 8.21
C ASN A 19 -9.80 4.26 6.79
N SER A 20 -8.69 4.80 6.30
CA SER A 20 -8.10 4.31 5.07
C SER A 20 -7.40 2.96 5.29
N PRO A 21 -7.62 1.96 4.42
CA PRO A 21 -7.03 0.64 4.61
C PRO A 21 -5.50 0.68 4.50
N LEU A 22 -4.84 0.01 5.44
CA LEU A 22 -3.41 -0.29 5.33
C LEU A 22 -3.25 -1.58 4.51
N LEU A 23 -2.56 -1.46 3.38
CA LEU A 23 -2.34 -2.56 2.45
C LEU A 23 -0.93 -3.11 2.65
N ARG A 24 -0.82 -4.40 2.96
CA ARG A 24 0.50 -5.04 3.16
C ARG A 24 1.24 -5.15 1.84
N ILE A 25 2.51 -4.76 1.86
CA ILE A 25 3.46 -5.02 0.78
C ILE A 25 4.14 -6.37 1.09
N PRO A 26 4.13 -7.34 0.16
CA PRO A 26 4.73 -8.64 0.40
C PRO A 26 6.22 -8.56 0.73
N ASP A 27 6.68 -9.46 1.59
CA ASP A 27 8.07 -9.50 2.02
C ASP A 27 8.99 -9.80 0.82
N GLY A 28 10.16 -9.16 0.78
CA GLY A 28 11.11 -9.29 -0.34
C GLY A 28 10.77 -8.45 -1.58
N VAL A 29 9.62 -7.77 -1.63
CA VAL A 29 9.29 -6.85 -2.71
C VAL A 29 9.98 -5.51 -2.50
N ARG A 30 10.82 -5.10 -3.45
CA ARG A 30 11.37 -3.74 -3.51
C ARG A 30 10.42 -2.84 -4.32
N ILE A 31 9.80 -1.88 -3.64
CA ILE A 31 8.95 -0.89 -4.30
C ILE A 31 9.79 -0.05 -5.27
N ASN A 32 9.36 -0.02 -6.52
CA ASN A 32 9.87 0.84 -7.59
C ASN A 32 8.66 1.41 -8.37
N LYS A 33 8.91 2.25 -9.39
CA LYS A 33 7.83 2.88 -10.16
C LYS A 33 6.84 1.87 -10.75
N ILE A 34 7.33 0.78 -11.35
CA ILE A 34 6.47 -0.21 -12.02
C ILE A 34 5.63 -0.95 -10.98
N VAL A 35 6.27 -1.46 -9.93
CA VAL A 35 5.59 -2.18 -8.83
C VAL A 35 4.57 -1.29 -8.13
N TYR A 36 4.91 -0.01 -7.91
CA TYR A 36 4.03 0.94 -7.26
C TYR A 36 2.79 1.23 -8.11
N LEU A 37 2.95 1.48 -9.41
CA LEU A 37 1.83 1.73 -10.30
C LEU A 37 0.91 0.51 -10.46
N ASP A 38 1.50 -0.69 -10.55
CA ASP A 38 0.74 -1.93 -10.58
C ASP A 38 -0.03 -2.17 -9.27
N PHE A 39 0.61 -1.91 -8.13
CA PHE A 39 -0.02 -1.99 -6.81
C PHE A 39 -1.19 -1.01 -6.69
N LEU A 40 -1.04 0.24 -7.14
CA LEU A 40 -2.14 1.20 -7.15
C LEU A 40 -3.32 0.71 -7.99
N LYS A 41 -3.06 0.23 -9.21
CA LYS A 41 -4.10 -0.29 -10.11
C LYS A 41 -4.84 -1.49 -9.52
N THR A 42 -4.11 -2.44 -8.93
CA THR A 42 -4.67 -3.72 -8.50
C THR A 42 -5.24 -3.70 -7.08
N LYS A 43 -4.68 -2.88 -6.19
CA LYS A 43 -5.02 -2.89 -4.76
C LYS A 43 -5.67 -1.61 -4.26
N VAL A 44 -5.51 -0.48 -4.96
CA VAL A 44 -6.01 0.82 -4.49
C VAL A 44 -7.20 1.31 -5.33
N PHE A 45 -7.08 1.33 -6.65
CA PHE A 45 -8.12 1.86 -7.55
C PHE A 45 -9.50 1.17 -7.44
N PRO A 46 -9.61 -0.15 -7.17
CA PRO A 46 -10.92 -0.78 -6.95
C PRO A 46 -11.70 -0.21 -5.76
N TRP A 47 -11.01 0.48 -4.83
CA TRP A 47 -11.61 1.07 -3.64
C TRP A 47 -11.93 2.55 -3.80
N ILE A 48 -11.46 3.18 -4.89
CA ILE A 48 -11.72 4.59 -5.15
C ILE A 48 -12.98 4.64 -6.00
N PRO A 49 -14.12 5.13 -5.47
CA PRO A 49 -15.27 5.42 -6.32
C PRO A 49 -14.85 6.55 -7.27
N PHE A 50 -14.74 6.24 -8.56
CA PHE A 50 -14.64 7.28 -9.57
C PHE A 50 -16.04 7.90 -9.74
N PRO A 51 -16.15 9.24 -9.75
CA PRO A 51 -17.38 9.92 -10.12
C PRO A 51 -17.76 9.66 -11.58
#